data_AF-A0A938PPA1-F1
#
_entry.id   AF-A0A938PPA1-F1
#
_cell.length_a   1.000
_cell.length_b   1.000
_cell.length_c   1.000
_cell.angle_alpha   90.00
_cell.angle_beta   90.00
_cell.angle_gamma   90.00
#
_symmetry.space_group_name_H-M   'P 1'
#
loop_
_entity.id
_entity.type
_entity.pdbx_description
1 polymer ?
#
loop_
_entity_poly.entity_id
_entity_poly.type
_entity_poly.pdbx_seq_one_letter_code
_entity_poly.pdbx_strand_id
1 'polypeptide(L)'
;MPSESELLERQTAVLRVVYLLLNHAHSRQGNVEVYREKLLEQAIRLGRELVNLFSASGETRALLALMLLTSTRTDARYGATGEFVPLTEQDRKRWNWPRIREGRAVIDAVVSAGHPPSAYQI
;
A
#
# COMPACT_ATOMS: atom_id res chain seq x y z
N MET A 1 -24.25 12.68 -14.61
CA MET A 1 -23.38 12.14 -13.54
C MET A 1 -23.34 10.63 -13.72
N PRO A 2 -22.19 9.96 -13.52
CA PRO A 2 -22.10 8.50 -13.66
C PRO A 2 -23.01 7.78 -12.66
N SER A 3 -23.49 6.59 -13.02
CA SER A 3 -24.29 5.74 -12.14
C SER A 3 -23.45 5.10 -11.03
N GLU A 4 -24.10 4.59 -9.99
CA GLU A 4 -23.43 3.88 -8.90
C GLU A 4 -22.66 2.64 -9.39
N SER A 5 -23.20 1.90 -10.38
CA SER A 5 -22.52 0.76 -10.98
C SER A 5 -21.27 1.16 -11.77
N GLU A 6 -21.33 2.26 -12.53
CA GLU A 6 -20.17 2.81 -13.25
C GLU A 6 -19.08 3.30 -12.29
N LEU A 7 -19.46 3.83 -11.12
CA LEU A 7 -18.52 4.21 -10.07
C LEU A 7 -17.81 2.99 -9.46
N LEU A 8 -18.54 1.89 -9.24
CA LEU A 8 -17.98 0.66 -8.68
C LEU A 8 -16.99 -0.04 -9.64
N GLU A 9 -17.32 -0.07 -10.94
CA GLU A 9 -16.41 -0.59 -11.97
C GLU A 9 -15.12 0.23 -12.06
N ARG A 10 -15.26 1.56 -12.04
CA ARG A 10 -14.10 2.48 -12.05
C ARG A 10 -13.26 2.32 -10.79
N GLN A 11 -13.89 2.13 -9.62
CA GLN A 11 -13.19 1.86 -8.37
C GLN A 11 -12.33 0.60 -8.49
N THR A 12 -12.88 -0.50 -9.01
CA THR A 12 -12.15 -1.77 -9.19
C THR A 12 -10.91 -1.59 -10.09
N ALA A 13 -11.06 -0.89 -11.22
CA ALA A 13 -9.96 -0.61 -12.13
C ALA A 13 -8.87 0.26 -11.46
N VAL A 14 -9.26 1.28 -10.70
CA VAL A 14 -8.33 2.18 -10.00
C VAL A 14 -7.57 1.45 -8.91
N LEU A 15 -8.25 0.63 -8.09
CA LEU A 15 -7.61 -0.18 -7.05
C LEU A 15 -6.56 -1.12 -7.66
N ARG A 16 -6.85 -1.72 -8.81
CA ARG A 16 -5.91 -2.59 -9.51
C ARG A 16 -4.69 -1.83 -10.04
N VAL A 17 -4.86 -0.63 -10.58
CA VAL A 17 -3.74 0.23 -11.01
C VAL A 17 -2.88 0.61 -9.81
N VAL A 18 -3.49 1.02 -8.70
CA VAL A 18 -2.77 1.39 -7.47
C VAL A 18 -1.98 0.20 -6.90
N TYR A 19 -2.56 -1.01 -6.93
CA TYR A 19 -1.87 -2.23 -6.57
C TYR A 19 -0.69 -2.54 -7.52
N LEU A 20 -0.87 -2.36 -8.82
CA LEU A 20 0.22 -2.55 -9.80
C LEU A 20 1.36 -1.54 -9.60
N LEU A 21 1.05 -0.28 -9.25
CA LEU A 21 2.07 0.72 -8.92
C LEU A 21 2.89 0.31 -7.68
N LEU A 22 2.25 -0.25 -6.65
CA LEU A 22 2.95 -0.81 -5.49
C LEU A 22 3.92 -1.92 -5.92
N ASN A 23 3.47 -2.88 -6.74
CA ASN A 23 4.30 -3.98 -7.24
C ASN A 23 5.46 -3.49 -8.10
N HIS A 24 5.24 -2.46 -8.92
CA HIS A 24 6.28 -1.88 -9.76
C HIS A 24 7.30 -1.08 -8.95
N ALA A 25 6.86 -0.36 -7.90
CA ALA A 25 7.78 0.27 -6.94
C ALA A 25 8.65 -0.77 -6.19
N HIS A 26 8.18 -2.01 -6.10
CA HIS A 26 8.91 -3.14 -5.52
C HIS A 26 9.86 -3.86 -6.49
N SER A 27 9.73 -3.68 -7.81
CA SER A 27 10.52 -4.41 -8.81
C SER A 27 11.82 -3.67 -9.19
N ARG A 28 12.96 -4.38 -9.17
CA ARG A 28 14.30 -3.85 -9.52
C ARG A 28 14.59 -3.90 -11.03
N GLN A 29 13.77 -3.26 -11.87
CA GLN A 29 14.18 -2.98 -13.25
C GLN A 29 14.67 -1.52 -13.38
N GLY A 30 15.99 -1.33 -13.50
CA GLY A 30 16.62 -0.03 -13.79
C GLY A 30 17.22 0.75 -12.60
N ASN A 31 18.05 1.75 -12.94
CA ASN A 31 18.95 2.51 -12.04
C ASN A 31 18.34 3.77 -11.41
N VAL A 32 17.04 3.82 -11.10
CA VAL A 32 16.45 5.06 -10.56
C VAL A 32 15.67 4.89 -9.26
N GLU A 33 16.44 4.72 -8.20
CA GLU A 33 15.98 4.53 -6.82
C GLU A 33 15.12 5.72 -6.31
N VAL A 34 15.55 6.95 -6.59
CA VAL A 34 14.82 8.18 -6.22
C VAL A 34 13.42 8.26 -6.84
N TYR A 35 13.23 7.78 -8.08
CA TYR A 35 11.90 7.78 -8.69
C TYR A 35 10.98 6.73 -8.06
N ARG A 36 11.51 5.61 -7.56
CA ARG A 36 10.71 4.56 -6.92
C ARG A 36 10.17 4.98 -5.57
N GLU A 37 10.98 5.63 -4.75
CA GLU A 37 10.52 6.17 -3.46
C GLU A 37 9.43 7.20 -3.66
N LYS A 38 9.63 8.14 -4.60
CA LYS A 38 8.60 9.13 -4.97
C LYS A 38 7.33 8.45 -5.48
N LEU A 39 7.44 7.43 -6.32
CA LEU A 39 6.28 6.70 -6.86
C LEU A 39 5.51 5.97 -5.75
N LEU A 40 6.22 5.33 -4.83
CA LEU A 40 5.62 4.65 -3.68
C LEU A 40 4.86 5.63 -2.79
N GLU A 41 5.45 6.78 -2.47
CA GLU A 41 4.78 7.83 -1.71
C GLU A 41 3.53 8.36 -2.43
N GLN A 42 3.60 8.56 -3.76
CA GLN A 42 2.43 8.97 -4.54
C GLN A 42 1.34 7.90 -4.56
N ALA A 43 1.71 6.62 -4.69
CA ALA A 43 0.74 5.52 -4.63
C ALA A 43 0.02 5.49 -3.27
N ILE A 44 0.76 5.60 -2.16
CA ILE A 44 0.18 5.65 -0.82
C ILE A 44 -0.73 6.87 -0.66
N ARG A 45 -0.30 8.05 -1.14
CA ARG A 45 -1.12 9.27 -1.13
C ARG A 45 -2.43 9.06 -1.87
N LEU A 46 -2.39 8.50 -3.08
CA LEU A 46 -3.59 8.18 -3.86
C LEU A 46 -4.49 7.17 -3.14
N GLY A 47 -3.92 6.14 -2.50
CA GLY A 47 -4.68 5.19 -1.69
C GLY A 47 -5.46 5.87 -0.55
N ARG A 48 -4.84 6.84 0.14
CA ARG A 48 -5.52 7.63 1.19
C ARG A 48 -6.65 8.48 0.63
N GLU A 49 -6.44 9.14 -0.51
CA GLU A 49 -7.51 9.90 -1.17
C GLU A 49 -8.67 9.00 -1.58
N LEU A 50 -8.40 7.80 -2.10
CA LEU A 50 -9.45 6.84 -2.44
C LEU A 50 -10.25 6.38 -1.22
N VAL A 51 -9.61 6.19 -0.06
CA VAL A 51 -10.33 5.91 1.20
C VAL A 51 -11.22 7.08 1.58
N ASN A 52 -10.81 8.33 1.36
CA ASN A 52 -11.65 9.49 1.62
C ASN A 52 -12.87 9.54 0.68
N LEU A 53 -12.66 9.26 -0.62
CA LEU A 53 -13.73 9.26 -1.62
C LEU A 53 -14.71 8.08 -1.44
N PHE A 54 -14.19 6.90 -1.10
CA PHE A 54 -14.96 5.66 -0.95
C PHE A 54 -14.92 5.16 0.49
N SER A 55 -15.31 6.02 1.43
CA SER A 55 -15.14 5.77 2.87
C SER A 55 -15.86 4.51 3.36
N ALA A 56 -16.97 4.09 2.74
CA ALA A 56 -17.68 2.86 3.07
C ALA A 56 -17.06 1.58 2.47
N SER A 57 -16.09 1.70 1.56
CA SER A 57 -15.49 0.53 0.88
C SER A 57 -14.43 -0.14 1.75
N GLY A 58 -14.75 -1.30 2.31
CA GLY A 58 -13.78 -2.16 3.00
C GLY A 58 -12.62 -2.59 2.10
N GLU A 59 -12.85 -2.79 0.80
CA GLU A 59 -11.81 -3.16 -0.17
C GLU A 59 -10.78 -2.05 -0.38
N THR A 60 -11.23 -0.79 -0.48
CA THR A 60 -10.33 0.36 -0.63
C THR A 60 -9.46 0.54 0.61
N ARG A 61 -10.05 0.38 1.80
CA ARG A 61 -9.31 0.38 3.08
C ARG A 61 -8.32 -0.77 3.18
N ALA A 62 -8.71 -1.98 2.76
CA ALA A 62 -7.83 -3.15 2.75
C ALA A 62 -6.61 -2.94 1.84
N LEU A 63 -6.81 -2.39 0.63
CA LEU A 63 -5.69 -2.07 -0.26
C LEU A 63 -4.73 -1.05 0.37
N LEU A 64 -5.25 0.02 0.99
CA LEU A 64 -4.41 0.99 1.68
C LEU A 64 -3.60 0.32 2.81
N ALA A 65 -4.23 -0.53 3.63
CA ALA A 65 -3.54 -1.27 4.67
C ALA A 65 -2.42 -2.15 4.11
N LEU A 66 -2.69 -2.90 3.03
CA LEU A 66 -1.70 -3.71 2.33
C LEU A 66 -0.51 -2.87 1.83
N MET A 67 -0.78 -1.73 1.19
CA MET A 67 0.26 -0.83 0.69
C MET A 67 1.13 -0.26 1.82
N LEU A 68 0.50 0.17 2.91
CA LEU A 68 1.20 0.70 4.08
C LEU A 68 2.09 -0.36 4.71
N LEU A 69 1.56 -1.56 4.96
CA LEU A 69 2.27 -2.65 5.65
C LEU A 69 3.42 -3.23 4.81
N THR A 70 3.24 -3.37 3.49
CA THR A 70 4.29 -3.89 2.60
C THR A 70 5.44 -2.91 2.38
N SER A 71 5.16 -1.60 2.45
CA SER A 71 6.14 -0.51 2.27
C SER A 71 6.87 -0.09 3.55
N THR A 72 6.61 -0.74 4.68
CA THR A 72 7.23 -0.41 5.99
C THR A 72 8.73 -0.64 6.02
N ARG A 73 9.23 -1.56 5.19
CA ARG A 73 10.61 -2.04 5.22
C ARG A 73 11.46 -1.55 4.06
N THR A 74 10.94 -0.67 3.19
CA THR A 74 11.65 -0.25 1.97
C THR A 74 13.09 0.19 2.28
N ASP A 75 13.26 1.03 3.30
CA ASP A 75 14.56 1.56 3.70
C ASP A 75 15.46 0.52 4.38
N ALA A 76 14.89 -0.56 4.92
CA ALA A 76 15.63 -1.59 5.64
C ALA A 76 16.01 -2.81 4.77
N ARG A 77 15.52 -2.89 3.53
CA ARG A 77 15.75 -4.03 2.62
C ARG A 77 17.14 -4.05 2.01
N TYR A 78 17.82 -2.91 1.97
CA TYR A 78 19.15 -2.78 1.39
C TYR A 78 20.11 -2.10 2.36
N GLY A 79 21.35 -2.58 2.37
CA GLY A 79 22.43 -1.96 3.11
C GLY A 79 23.06 -0.80 2.35
N ALA A 80 24.04 -0.16 2.96
CA ALA A 80 24.70 1.03 2.39
C ALA A 80 25.43 0.75 1.07
N THR A 81 25.73 -0.52 0.77
CA THR A 81 26.40 -0.94 -0.47
C THR A 81 25.42 -1.50 -1.51
N GLY A 82 24.10 -1.38 -1.27
CA GLY A 82 23.05 -1.83 -2.18
C GLY A 82 22.76 -3.34 -2.15
N GLU A 83 23.37 -4.07 -1.22
CA GLU A 83 23.17 -5.49 -0.96
C GLU A 83 21.81 -5.73 -0.30
N PHE A 84 21.17 -6.86 -0.65
CA PHE A 84 19.90 -7.25 -0.02
C PHE A 84 20.15 -7.72 1.42
N VAL A 85 19.39 -7.18 2.36
CA VAL A 85 19.45 -7.54 3.79
C VAL A 85 18.31 -8.52 4.12
N PRO A 86 18.61 -9.77 4.52
CA PRO A 86 17.61 -10.75 4.95
C PRO A 86 16.74 -10.20 6.08
N LEU A 87 15.46 -10.58 6.13
CA LEU A 87 14.49 -10.04 7.10
C LEU A 87 14.97 -10.13 8.56
N THR A 88 15.66 -11.20 8.93
CA THR A 88 16.21 -11.43 10.28
C THR A 88 17.34 -10.47 10.65
N GLU A 89 18.00 -9.87 9.67
CA GLU A 89 19.15 -8.98 9.82
C GLU A 89 18.79 -7.50 9.59
N GLN A 90 17.55 -7.22 9.17
CA GLN A 90 17.09 -5.84 8.95
C GLN A 90 17.03 -5.07 10.27
N ASP A 91 17.65 -3.88 10.30
CA ASP A 91 17.50 -2.96 11.42
C ASP A 91 16.05 -2.45 11.52
N ARG A 92 15.32 -2.94 12.53
CA ARG A 92 13.92 -2.57 12.78
C ARG A 92 13.74 -1.10 13.17
N LYS A 93 14.81 -0.41 13.57
CA LYS A 93 14.75 1.05 13.79
C LYS A 93 14.55 1.82 12.49
N ARG A 94 14.97 1.24 11.35
CA ARG A 94 14.78 1.78 10.01
C ARG A 94 13.40 1.47 9.42
N TRP A 95 12.55 0.72 10.13
CA TRP A 95 11.19 0.48 9.67
C TRP A 95 10.34 1.73 9.81
N ASN A 96 9.45 1.97 8.85
CA ASN A 96 8.52 3.09 8.90
C ASN A 96 7.38 2.78 9.89
N TRP A 97 7.62 3.07 11.17
CA TRP A 97 6.66 2.89 12.25
C TRP A 97 5.33 3.65 12.05
N PRO A 98 5.31 4.89 11.53
CA PRO A 98 4.06 5.53 11.16
C PRO A 98 3.19 4.70 10.22
N ARG A 99 3.76 4.14 9.14
CA ARG A 99 3.04 3.26 8.20
C ARG A 99 2.58 1.96 8.86
N ILE A 100 3.37 1.37 9.75
CA ILE A 100 2.96 0.18 10.51
C ILE A 100 1.70 0.49 11.34
N ARG A 101 1.73 1.58 12.11
CA ARG A 101 0.61 1.98 12.98
C ARG A 101 -0.65 2.28 12.16
N GLU A 102 -0.50 3.05 11.09
CA GLU A 102 -1.62 3.39 10.20
C GLU A 102 -2.20 2.15 9.53
N GLY A 103 -1.35 1.31 8.91
CA GLY A 103 -1.80 0.09 8.23
C GLY A 103 -2.51 -0.87 9.18
N ARG A 104 -2.02 -0.99 10.42
CA ARG A 104 -2.68 -1.79 11.46
C ARG A 104 -4.03 -1.22 11.87
N ALA A 105 -4.11 0.08 12.12
CA ALA A 105 -5.37 0.72 12.48
C ALA A 105 -6.43 0.57 11.37
N VAL A 106 -6.02 0.69 10.09
CA VAL A 106 -6.93 0.54 8.95
C VAL A 106 -7.45 -0.90 8.85
N ILE A 107 -6.59 -1.92 8.92
CA ILE A 107 -7.05 -3.32 8.82
C ILE A 107 -7.90 -3.74 10.01
N ASP A 108 -7.55 -3.32 11.22
CA ASP A 108 -8.33 -3.61 12.43
C ASP A 108 -9.73 -2.99 12.32
N ALA A 109 -9.86 -1.80 11.73
CA ALA A 109 -11.15 -1.17 11.46
C ALA A 109 -11.99 -1.91 10.40
N VAL A 110 -11.35 -2.45 9.34
CA VAL A 110 -12.06 -3.25 8.32
C VAL A 110 -12.60 -4.54 8.93
N VAL A 111 -11.78 -5.23 9.72
CA VAL A 111 -12.16 -6.48 10.41
C VAL A 111 -13.28 -6.22 11.43
N SER A 112 -13.16 -5.16 12.24
CA SER A 112 -14.16 -4.82 13.25
C SER A 112 -15.52 -4.46 12.65
N ALA A 113 -15.54 -3.91 11.43
CA ALA A 113 -16.76 -3.59 10.70
C ALA A 113 -17.40 -4.80 9.99
N GLY A 114 -16.81 -6.00 10.10
CA GLY A 114 -17.39 -7.23 9.54
C GLY A 114 -17.39 -7.30 8.02
N HIS A 115 -16.50 -6.55 7.34
CA HIS A 115 -16.40 -6.63 5.88
C HIS A 115 -15.88 -8.02 5.47
N PRO A 116 -16.42 -8.60 4.39
CA PRO A 116 -15.96 -9.88 3.88
C PRO A 116 -14.51 -9.80 3.40
N PRO A 117 -13.77 -10.93 3.40
CA PRO A 117 -12.41 -11.01 2.87
C PRO A 117 -12.33 -10.42 1.45
N SER A 118 -11.52 -9.38 1.28
CA SER A 118 -11.22 -8.83 -0.05
C SER A 118 -9.97 -9.47 -0.64
N ALA A 119 -9.77 -9.32 -1.96
CA ALA A 119 -8.54 -9.77 -2.64
C ALA A 119 -7.25 -9.09 -2.11
N TYR A 120 -7.38 -8.07 -1.25
CA TYR A 120 -6.29 -7.28 -0.69
C TYR A 120 -6.17 -7.41 0.85
N GLN A 121 -6.92 -8.30 1.49
CA GLN A 121 -6.72 -8.64 2.92
C GLN A 121 -5.70 -9.78 3.05
N ILE A 122 -4.76 -9.61 3.99
CA ILE A 122 -3.77 -10.63 4.39
C ILE A 122 -4.33 -11.41 5.58
#